data_AF-A0A0D6LHI8-F1
#
_entry.id   AF-A0A0D6LHI8-F1
#
_cell.length_a   1.000
_cell.length_b   1.000
_cell.length_c   1.000
_cell.angle_alpha   90.00
_cell.angle_beta   90.00
_cell.angle_gamma   90.00
#
_symmetry.space_group_name_H-M   'P 1'
#
loop_
_entity.id
_entity.type
_entity.pdbx_description
1 polymer ?
#
loop_
_entity_poly.entity_id
_entity_poly.type
_entity_poly.pdbx_seq_one_letter_code
_entity_poly.pdbx_strand_id
1 'polypeptide(L)'
;MEVNQDTGSFKERGGRFALMKLTEQEKKSGVFAASAGNHAQAIAIHGKQLGIKVNVVMPRHAPLMKITKCKELGANVLVEGKDIGVSRQIALKLAKESGGKYINGYDHIDVLAGAGTVATEILDQKSLEAGKPIPIKSNPTLADGLAVPTVGVNAFHSLKNLVSKVIAVKETDIAVGILRLLETEKVVTEGAGAIGVAALLAGNLPELTGKKVVCILSGGNIDSTMVGRCIEKGLAVDNRLIRFEALISDRPGGVAELSKLVADTGASVKDMAMDYFDPCSDPKNPKDLSLSQIKEAYERIKRTGSFKERGARNALMSLSQEERKKGVFVGSNGNYAEAMAYHGKQLGVPVTVVMPRFISLTTISLCKDFGAEVVVEVKDVDYVLVPVGGAGLLAGIASAIKQTSPKTKIIGVEPEASRPLSNIILARFQAALKEGRPVNIKTLPSLASSLAVSRVGYNSFHIAKGNIEKTIAVRENEISLAILRMLEREKALVEGAGAMGPAALLAGNVEGISGKKVVCVLSGGNIDSTIVGRSIEKGLVADHRLVMFEVLLPDRPGCLSEVFEIAGHTGASIKHVAVVFLMEKF
;
A
#
# COMPACT_ATOMS: atom_id res chain seq x y z
N MET A 1 2.53 -9.16 -0.20
CA MET A 1 2.69 -7.96 -1.06
C MET A 1 4.17 -7.69 -1.27
N GLU A 2 4.64 -7.67 -2.53
CA GLU A 2 6.08 -7.57 -2.85
C GLU A 2 6.54 -6.14 -3.17
N VAL A 3 5.60 -5.20 -3.29
CA VAL A 3 5.90 -3.77 -3.55
C VAL A 3 6.55 -3.06 -2.35
N ASN A 4 6.47 -3.67 -1.16
CA ASN A 4 7.01 -3.16 0.11
C ASN A 4 8.41 -3.72 0.44
N GLN A 5 9.14 -4.22 -0.56
CA GLN A 5 10.55 -4.63 -0.42
C GLN A 5 11.50 -3.44 -0.64
N ASP A 6 12.77 -3.53 -0.24
CA ASP A 6 13.72 -2.39 -0.17
C ASP A 6 14.00 -1.76 -1.55
N THR A 7 13.83 -2.54 -2.61
CA THR A 7 13.92 -2.14 -4.04
C THR A 7 12.56 -2.17 -4.73
N GLY A 8 11.46 -2.21 -3.97
CA GLY A 8 10.09 -2.14 -4.46
C GLY A 8 9.61 -3.36 -5.25
N SER A 9 10.23 -4.55 -5.10
CA SER A 9 9.80 -5.76 -5.83
C SER A 9 10.29 -7.09 -5.27
N PHE A 10 9.66 -8.20 -5.70
CA PHE A 10 10.03 -9.57 -5.34
C PHE A 10 11.46 -10.02 -5.71
N LYS A 11 12.18 -9.22 -6.52
CA LYS A 11 13.48 -9.60 -7.08
C LYS A 11 14.57 -9.75 -6.02
N GLU A 12 14.43 -9.07 -4.90
CA GLU A 12 15.32 -9.17 -3.73
C GLU A 12 15.45 -10.61 -3.24
N ARG A 13 14.35 -11.33 -3.05
CA ARG A 13 14.36 -12.72 -2.54
C ARG A 13 15.26 -13.63 -3.39
N GLY A 14 15.06 -13.61 -4.71
CA GLY A 14 15.82 -14.41 -5.67
C GLY A 14 17.27 -13.93 -5.81
N GLY A 15 17.50 -12.60 -5.84
CA GLY A 15 18.82 -12.01 -5.92
C GLY A 15 19.68 -12.32 -4.69
N ARG A 16 19.13 -12.07 -3.49
CA ARG A 16 19.76 -12.34 -2.19
C ARG A 16 20.12 -13.82 -2.03
N PHE A 17 19.18 -14.72 -2.31
CA PHE A 17 19.44 -16.15 -2.17
C PHE A 17 20.53 -16.63 -3.14
N ALA A 18 20.50 -16.18 -4.41
CA ALA A 18 21.56 -16.49 -5.38
C ALA A 18 22.94 -15.92 -4.96
N LEU A 19 23.00 -14.72 -4.38
CA LEU A 19 24.22 -14.12 -3.84
C LEU A 19 24.75 -14.88 -2.61
N MET A 20 23.86 -15.34 -1.72
CA MET A 20 24.22 -16.14 -0.54
C MET A 20 24.71 -17.56 -0.90
N LYS A 21 24.35 -18.07 -2.09
CA LYS A 21 24.77 -19.38 -2.62
C LYS A 21 26.05 -19.36 -3.45
N LEU A 22 26.70 -18.22 -3.59
CA LEU A 22 28.00 -18.12 -4.27
C LEU A 22 29.13 -18.79 -3.46
N THR A 23 30.10 -19.38 -4.15
CA THR A 23 31.36 -19.80 -3.53
C THR A 23 32.25 -18.61 -3.16
N GLU A 24 33.22 -18.78 -2.26
CA GLU A 24 34.16 -17.70 -1.91
C GLU A 24 35.01 -17.21 -3.10
N GLN A 25 35.21 -18.05 -4.12
CA GLN A 25 35.84 -17.64 -5.38
C GLN A 25 34.89 -16.78 -6.23
N GLU A 26 33.63 -17.20 -6.37
CA GLU A 26 32.60 -16.45 -7.10
C GLU A 26 32.30 -15.09 -6.44
N LYS A 27 32.33 -15.00 -5.10
CA LYS A 27 32.20 -13.74 -4.36
C LYS A 27 33.35 -12.77 -4.65
N LYS A 28 34.59 -13.27 -4.72
CA LYS A 28 35.81 -12.49 -5.00
C LYS A 28 35.86 -11.99 -6.45
N SER A 29 35.56 -12.84 -7.43
CA SER A 29 35.44 -12.44 -8.84
C SER A 29 34.22 -11.55 -9.10
N GLY A 30 33.18 -11.67 -8.26
CA GLY A 30 31.96 -10.90 -8.34
C GLY A 30 30.93 -11.47 -9.32
N VAL A 31 29.79 -10.77 -9.40
CA VAL A 31 28.62 -11.20 -10.20
C VAL A 31 28.33 -10.27 -11.35
N PHE A 32 27.66 -10.82 -12.35
CA PHE A 32 27.29 -10.16 -13.59
C PHE A 32 25.81 -10.39 -13.88
N ALA A 33 25.13 -9.36 -14.37
CA ALA A 33 23.75 -9.48 -14.87
C ALA A 33 23.50 -8.50 -16.02
N ALA A 34 22.48 -8.80 -16.83
CA ALA A 34 21.92 -7.85 -17.78
C ALA A 34 20.47 -7.52 -17.40
N SER A 35 20.22 -6.29 -16.94
CA SER A 35 18.89 -5.79 -16.59
C SER A 35 18.88 -4.28 -16.43
N ALA A 36 17.87 -3.61 -17.01
CA ALA A 36 17.59 -2.18 -16.80
C ALA A 36 16.33 -1.98 -15.93
N GLY A 37 16.23 -2.71 -14.83
CA GLY A 37 15.05 -2.73 -13.96
C GLY A 37 15.27 -3.51 -12.67
N ASN A 38 14.17 -3.95 -12.06
CA ASN A 38 14.08 -4.47 -10.70
C ASN A 38 15.16 -5.50 -10.32
N HIS A 39 15.54 -6.41 -11.23
CA HIS A 39 16.59 -7.40 -10.97
C HIS A 39 17.96 -6.75 -10.69
N ALA A 40 18.32 -5.69 -11.41
CA ALA A 40 19.58 -4.98 -11.21
C ALA A 40 19.65 -4.30 -9.84
N GLN A 41 18.54 -3.70 -9.40
CA GLN A 41 18.46 -3.03 -8.10
C GLN A 41 18.57 -4.05 -6.94
N ALA A 42 17.80 -5.15 -7.04
CA ALA A 42 17.81 -6.24 -6.08
C ALA A 42 19.21 -6.87 -5.86
N ILE A 43 19.95 -7.16 -6.94
CA ILE A 43 21.32 -7.69 -6.78
C ILE A 43 22.30 -6.61 -6.34
N ALA A 44 22.11 -5.34 -6.71
CA ALA A 44 22.99 -4.24 -6.28
C ALA A 44 22.95 -4.04 -4.76
N ILE A 45 21.75 -3.87 -4.19
CA ILE A 45 21.61 -3.61 -2.74
C ILE A 45 22.14 -4.76 -1.90
N HIS A 46 21.81 -6.01 -2.26
CA HIS A 46 22.26 -7.18 -1.52
C HIS A 46 23.73 -7.50 -1.76
N GLY A 47 24.27 -7.21 -2.95
CA GLY A 47 25.71 -7.31 -3.20
C GLY A 47 26.49 -6.35 -2.31
N LYS A 48 26.05 -5.09 -2.22
CA LYS A 48 26.61 -4.07 -1.30
C LYS A 48 26.52 -4.51 0.17
N GLN A 49 25.38 -5.06 0.61
CA GLN A 49 25.19 -5.59 1.97
C GLN A 49 26.07 -6.82 2.27
N LEU A 50 26.38 -7.65 1.26
CA LEU A 50 27.18 -8.88 1.41
C LEU A 50 28.67 -8.70 1.06
N GLY A 51 29.11 -7.50 0.70
CA GLY A 51 30.49 -7.22 0.26
C GLY A 51 30.87 -7.81 -1.10
N ILE A 52 29.88 -8.21 -1.92
CA ILE A 52 30.08 -8.87 -3.22
C ILE A 52 30.07 -7.83 -4.33
N LYS A 53 31.10 -7.82 -5.19
CA LYS A 53 31.16 -6.91 -6.35
C LYS A 53 30.07 -7.25 -7.37
N VAL A 54 29.18 -6.30 -7.63
CA VAL A 54 28.09 -6.43 -8.61
C VAL A 54 28.42 -5.63 -9.87
N ASN A 55 28.24 -6.24 -11.03
CA ASN A 55 28.42 -5.63 -12.34
C ASN A 55 27.13 -5.80 -13.17
N VAL A 56 26.57 -4.72 -13.69
CA VAL A 56 25.30 -4.74 -14.43
C VAL A 56 25.49 -4.13 -15.81
N VAL A 57 25.14 -4.87 -16.85
CA VAL A 57 25.11 -4.37 -18.23
C VAL A 57 23.69 -3.94 -18.59
N MET A 58 23.53 -2.70 -19.05
CA MET A 58 22.25 -2.11 -19.47
C MET A 58 22.35 -1.64 -20.93
N PRO A 59 21.30 -1.78 -21.75
CA PRO A 59 21.32 -1.28 -23.13
C PRO A 59 21.38 0.25 -23.17
N ARG A 60 21.88 0.81 -24.28
CA ARG A 60 22.08 2.27 -24.45
C ARG A 60 20.81 3.13 -24.31
N HIS A 61 19.62 2.53 -24.43
CA HIS A 61 18.33 3.19 -24.26
C HIS A 61 17.71 3.01 -22.86
N ALA A 62 18.46 2.48 -21.88
CA ALA A 62 17.96 2.32 -20.51
C ALA A 62 17.67 3.70 -19.86
N PRO A 63 16.52 3.87 -19.17
CA PRO A 63 16.18 5.16 -18.55
C PRO A 63 17.21 5.61 -17.52
N LEU A 64 17.62 6.88 -17.59
CA LEU A 64 18.71 7.44 -16.78
C LEU A 64 18.51 7.21 -15.28
N MET A 65 17.30 7.41 -14.76
CA MET A 65 16.96 7.15 -13.35
C MET A 65 17.26 5.71 -12.92
N LYS A 66 17.09 4.71 -13.80
CA LYS A 66 17.38 3.30 -13.49
C LYS A 66 18.89 3.01 -13.51
N ILE A 67 19.64 3.70 -14.37
CA ILE A 67 21.13 3.67 -14.37
C ILE A 67 21.65 4.30 -13.08
N THR A 68 21.22 5.51 -12.74
CA THR A 68 21.63 6.24 -11.52
C THR A 68 21.28 5.45 -10.27
N LYS A 69 20.04 4.96 -10.15
CA LYS A 69 19.62 4.20 -8.97
C LYS A 69 20.42 2.91 -8.76
N CYS A 70 20.79 2.24 -9.85
CA CYS A 70 21.62 1.03 -9.76
C CYS A 70 23.08 1.35 -9.32
N LYS A 71 23.60 2.53 -9.67
CA LYS A 71 24.91 3.04 -9.18
C LYS A 71 24.84 3.43 -7.69
N GLU A 72 23.80 4.15 -7.25
CA GLU A 72 23.56 4.48 -5.83
C GLU A 72 23.55 3.24 -4.92
N LEU A 73 22.89 2.18 -5.39
CA LEU A 73 22.80 0.89 -4.70
C LEU A 73 24.13 0.09 -4.73
N GLY A 74 25.17 0.58 -5.39
CA GLY A 74 26.54 0.05 -5.31
C GLY A 74 26.98 -0.85 -6.46
N ALA A 75 26.24 -0.92 -7.58
CA ALA A 75 26.65 -1.73 -8.73
C ALA A 75 27.49 -0.95 -9.75
N ASN A 76 28.46 -1.65 -10.34
CA ASN A 76 29.23 -1.17 -11.49
C ASN A 76 28.37 -1.28 -12.76
N VAL A 77 27.78 -0.17 -13.21
CA VAL A 77 26.85 -0.16 -14.36
C VAL A 77 27.58 0.17 -15.67
N LEU A 78 27.66 -0.81 -16.57
CA LEU A 78 28.11 -0.67 -17.96
C LEU A 78 26.90 -0.43 -18.88
N VAL A 79 26.90 0.67 -19.62
CA VAL A 79 25.79 1.03 -20.53
C VAL A 79 26.16 0.65 -21.96
N GLU A 80 25.96 -0.62 -22.31
CA GLU A 80 26.37 -1.20 -23.58
C GLU A 80 25.37 -2.23 -24.14
N GLY A 81 25.31 -2.31 -25.47
CA GLY A 81 24.35 -3.09 -26.23
C GLY A 81 23.20 -2.25 -26.79
N LYS A 82 22.72 -2.61 -27.98
CA LYS A 82 21.55 -1.98 -28.63
C LYS A 82 20.23 -2.38 -27.95
N ASP A 83 20.20 -3.59 -27.38
CA ASP A 83 19.07 -4.24 -26.73
C ASP A 83 19.55 -5.14 -25.59
N ILE A 84 18.60 -5.60 -24.75
CA ILE A 84 18.89 -6.42 -23.57
C ILE A 84 19.49 -7.80 -23.89
N GLY A 85 19.30 -8.32 -25.10
CA GLY A 85 19.92 -9.55 -25.58
C GLY A 85 21.41 -9.36 -25.84
N VAL A 86 21.80 -8.25 -26.48
CA VAL A 86 23.21 -7.88 -26.65
C VAL A 86 23.86 -7.55 -25.30
N SER A 87 23.19 -6.80 -24.41
CA SER A 87 23.69 -6.55 -23.05
C SER A 87 23.91 -7.86 -22.27
N ARG A 88 23.05 -8.87 -22.47
CA ARG A 88 23.23 -10.23 -21.90
C ARG A 88 24.44 -10.97 -22.47
N GLN A 89 24.71 -10.87 -23.77
CA GLN A 89 25.90 -11.47 -24.37
C GLN A 89 27.19 -10.85 -23.80
N ILE A 90 27.23 -9.53 -23.66
CA ILE A 90 28.34 -8.79 -23.04
C ILE A 90 28.52 -9.22 -21.57
N ALA A 91 27.44 -9.26 -20.79
CA ALA A 91 27.49 -9.68 -19.38
C ALA A 91 27.96 -11.13 -19.20
N LEU A 92 27.59 -12.05 -20.10
CA LEU A 92 28.06 -13.45 -20.10
C LEU A 92 29.55 -13.55 -20.45
N LYS A 93 30.03 -12.75 -21.41
CA LYS A 93 31.44 -12.67 -21.79
C LYS A 93 32.29 -12.20 -20.59
N LEU A 94 31.93 -11.05 -20.00
CA LEU A 94 32.66 -10.46 -18.86
C LEU A 94 32.66 -11.37 -17.61
N ALA A 95 31.58 -12.11 -17.37
CA ALA A 95 31.53 -13.13 -16.32
C ALA A 95 32.59 -14.21 -16.55
N LYS A 96 32.64 -14.78 -17.76
CA LYS A 96 33.63 -15.82 -18.13
C LYS A 96 35.06 -15.31 -18.04
N GLU A 97 35.33 -14.08 -18.47
CA GLU A 97 36.68 -13.48 -18.50
C GLU A 97 37.21 -13.14 -17.10
N SER A 98 36.34 -12.84 -16.13
CA SER A 98 36.71 -12.53 -14.74
C SER A 98 36.67 -13.73 -13.78
N GLY A 99 36.22 -14.89 -14.26
CA GLY A 99 35.85 -16.03 -13.40
C GLY A 99 34.62 -15.77 -12.50
N GLY A 100 33.86 -14.71 -12.80
CA GLY A 100 32.67 -14.30 -12.05
C GLY A 100 31.39 -15.00 -12.53
N LYS A 101 30.30 -14.82 -11.77
CA LYS A 101 29.04 -15.56 -11.98
C LYS A 101 27.95 -14.72 -12.64
N TYR A 102 27.39 -15.20 -13.76
CA TYR A 102 26.23 -14.56 -14.38
C TYR A 102 24.92 -14.99 -13.71
N ILE A 103 24.20 -14.07 -13.06
CA ILE A 103 22.93 -14.36 -12.37
C ILE A 103 21.74 -13.96 -13.27
N ASN A 104 21.07 -14.97 -13.83
CA ASN A 104 19.85 -14.77 -14.61
C ASN A 104 18.64 -14.50 -13.70
N GLY A 105 18.12 -13.26 -13.75
CA GLY A 105 17.00 -12.78 -12.92
C GLY A 105 15.62 -13.40 -13.15
N TYR A 106 15.48 -14.46 -13.95
CA TYR A 106 14.24 -15.24 -14.03
C TYR A 106 14.41 -16.73 -14.36
N ASP A 107 15.62 -17.27 -14.53
CA ASP A 107 15.82 -18.68 -14.96
C ASP A 107 17.02 -19.39 -14.28
N HIS A 108 17.60 -18.77 -13.25
CA HIS A 108 18.65 -19.36 -12.41
C HIS A 108 18.00 -20.10 -11.23
N ILE A 109 18.40 -21.33 -10.93
CA ILE A 109 17.72 -22.20 -9.94
C ILE A 109 17.56 -21.50 -8.58
N ASP A 110 18.62 -20.90 -8.05
CA ASP A 110 18.55 -20.13 -6.78
C ASP A 110 17.63 -18.91 -6.84
N VAL A 111 17.48 -18.26 -8.01
CA VAL A 111 16.55 -17.13 -8.19
C VAL A 111 15.10 -17.63 -8.20
N LEU A 112 14.84 -18.83 -8.74
CA LEU A 112 13.54 -19.49 -8.66
C LEU A 112 13.24 -19.94 -7.23
N ALA A 113 14.20 -20.55 -6.54
CA ALA A 113 14.05 -21.00 -5.15
C ALA A 113 13.79 -19.82 -4.20
N GLY A 114 14.54 -18.71 -4.35
CA GLY A 114 14.29 -17.46 -3.65
C GLY A 114 12.92 -16.85 -3.99
N ALA A 115 12.48 -16.89 -5.24
CA ALA A 115 11.11 -16.50 -5.59
C ALA A 115 10.04 -17.49 -5.06
N GLY A 116 10.43 -18.73 -4.72
CA GLY A 116 9.62 -19.70 -4.02
C GLY A 116 9.41 -19.39 -2.53
N THR A 117 10.22 -18.50 -1.92
CA THR A 117 9.92 -18.02 -0.54
C THR A 117 8.66 -17.14 -0.52
N VAL A 118 8.33 -16.51 -1.66
CA VAL A 118 7.02 -15.88 -1.86
C VAL A 118 5.92 -16.91 -1.60
N ALA A 119 6.08 -18.17 -2.05
CA ALA A 119 5.11 -19.25 -1.82
C ALA A 119 5.12 -19.85 -0.41
N THR A 120 6.26 -19.91 0.29
CA THR A 120 6.30 -20.36 1.70
C THR A 120 5.71 -19.31 2.63
N GLU A 121 6.01 -18.03 2.43
CA GLU A 121 5.28 -16.93 3.07
C GLU A 121 3.83 -16.84 2.60
N ILE A 122 3.49 -17.46 1.47
CA ILE A 122 2.11 -17.64 1.06
C ILE A 122 1.53 -18.85 1.88
N LEU A 123 2.22 -19.93 2.33
CA LEU A 123 1.60 -21.11 3.02
C LEU A 123 2.00 -21.50 4.47
N ASP A 124 2.94 -20.83 5.15
CA ASP A 124 3.57 -21.34 6.39
C ASP A 124 2.56 -21.91 7.43
N GLN A 125 2.78 -23.07 8.10
CA GLN A 125 1.67 -23.68 8.88
C GLN A 125 1.94 -24.68 10.05
N LYS A 126 2.53 -24.25 11.19
CA LYS A 126 2.39 -24.74 12.62
C LYS A 126 3.37 -23.96 13.55
N SER A 127 3.27 -23.91 14.89
CA SER A 127 2.70 -24.81 15.93
C SER A 127 2.19 -24.12 17.25
N LEU A 128 1.41 -24.84 18.09
CA LEU A 128 1.08 -24.60 19.54
C LEU A 128 -0.25 -23.85 19.92
N GLU A 129 -0.85 -24.10 21.11
CA GLU A 129 -2.33 -24.26 21.35
C GLU A 129 -2.99 -23.78 22.71
N ALA A 130 -4.14 -23.03 22.67
CA ALA A 130 -5.25 -22.81 23.68
C ALA A 130 -5.55 -21.45 24.46
N GLY A 131 -6.45 -20.56 23.93
CA GLY A 131 -7.62 -19.74 24.49
C GLY A 131 -7.69 -18.65 25.66
N LYS A 132 -8.40 -17.49 25.48
CA LYS A 132 -9.00 -16.48 26.49
C LYS A 132 -8.06 -15.33 27.05
N PRO A 133 -8.44 -14.07 27.52
CA PRO A 133 -9.68 -13.48 28.16
C PRO A 133 -10.60 -12.45 27.37
N ILE A 134 -10.61 -11.13 27.74
CA ILE A 134 -11.70 -10.12 27.51
C ILE A 134 -11.22 -8.63 27.40
N PRO A 135 -11.61 -7.82 26.38
CA PRO A 135 -11.28 -6.39 26.20
C PRO A 135 -12.51 -5.42 26.26
N ILE A 136 -12.27 -4.10 26.15
CA ILE A 136 -13.31 -3.04 26.01
C ILE A 136 -13.07 -2.25 24.70
N LYS A 137 -14.13 -1.65 24.12
CA LYS A 137 -14.17 -0.87 22.85
C LYS A 137 -13.84 0.62 23.06
N SER A 138 -13.53 1.40 22.02
CA SER A 138 -13.33 2.86 22.14
C SER A 138 -13.62 3.71 20.92
N ASN A 139 -13.65 5.00 21.24
CA ASN A 139 -13.96 6.14 20.42
C ASN A 139 -12.67 6.99 20.22
N PRO A 140 -12.67 8.14 19.50
CA PRO A 140 -11.48 8.90 19.12
C PRO A 140 -10.91 9.69 20.30
N THR A 141 -9.82 10.40 20.04
CA THR A 141 -9.50 11.67 20.72
C THR A 141 -8.48 12.44 19.89
N LEU A 142 -8.46 13.78 19.99
CA LEU A 142 -7.34 14.64 19.58
C LEU A 142 -5.98 14.17 20.12
N ALA A 143 -5.96 13.47 21.25
CA ALA A 143 -4.78 12.76 21.74
C ALA A 143 -4.63 11.39 21.05
N ASP A 144 -4.50 11.38 19.71
CA ASP A 144 -4.39 10.14 18.92
C ASP A 144 -3.03 9.43 19.06
N GLY A 145 -2.16 9.87 19.97
CA GLY A 145 -1.05 9.07 20.52
C GLY A 145 -1.42 8.25 21.78
N LEU A 146 -2.57 8.50 22.42
CA LEU A 146 -2.89 7.97 23.76
C LEU A 146 -4.15 7.10 23.85
N ALA A 147 -5.06 7.12 22.88
CA ALA A 147 -6.21 6.22 22.89
C ALA A 147 -5.81 4.78 22.52
N VAL A 148 -5.11 4.08 23.43
CA VAL A 148 -4.76 2.64 23.42
C VAL A 148 -5.83 1.79 24.12
N PRO A 149 -6.70 1.06 23.41
CA PRO A 149 -8.45 0.42 24.48
C PRO A 149 -8.22 -0.73 25.45
N THR A 150 -6.95 -0.95 25.70
CA THR A 150 -6.42 -1.67 26.85
C THR A 150 -4.99 -1.15 26.99
N VAL A 151 -4.70 -0.51 28.12
CA VAL A 151 -3.36 -0.03 28.48
C VAL A 151 -2.35 -1.17 28.30
N GLY A 152 -1.13 -0.89 27.83
CA GLY A 152 -0.10 -1.93 27.66
C GLY A 152 0.18 -2.60 29.00
N VAL A 153 0.12 -3.94 29.10
CA VAL A 153 0.20 -4.61 30.41
C VAL A 153 1.57 -4.47 31.06
N ASN A 154 2.63 -4.40 30.27
CA ASN A 154 3.96 -4.11 30.82
C ASN A 154 4.01 -2.67 31.36
N ALA A 155 3.42 -1.69 30.66
CA ALA A 155 3.26 -0.34 31.20
C ALA A 155 2.37 -0.31 32.45
N PHE A 156 1.26 -1.04 32.46
CA PHE A 156 0.37 -1.15 33.62
C PHE A 156 1.06 -1.79 34.83
N HIS A 157 1.77 -2.91 34.66
CA HIS A 157 2.44 -3.61 35.76
C HIS A 157 3.74 -2.93 36.21
N SER A 158 4.49 -2.27 35.32
CA SER A 158 5.64 -1.45 35.71
C SER A 158 5.22 -0.13 36.39
N LEU A 159 4.11 0.49 36.00
CA LEU A 159 3.70 1.81 36.50
C LEU A 159 2.67 1.76 37.65
N LYS A 160 1.87 0.69 37.82
CA LYS A 160 0.80 0.62 38.86
C LYS A 160 1.29 0.85 40.29
N ASN A 161 2.57 0.61 40.56
CA ASN A 161 3.21 0.78 41.87
C ASN A 161 4.15 2.01 41.92
N LEU A 162 4.30 2.75 40.81
CA LEU A 162 5.23 3.89 40.66
C LEU A 162 4.53 5.20 40.29
N VAL A 163 3.31 5.15 39.74
CA VAL A 163 2.51 6.31 39.34
C VAL A 163 1.41 6.53 40.37
N SER A 164 1.55 7.58 41.19
CA SER A 164 0.65 7.87 42.32
C SER A 164 -0.79 8.21 41.93
N LYS A 165 -1.00 8.74 40.72
CA LYS A 165 -2.32 9.15 40.20
C LYS A 165 -2.32 9.09 38.68
N VAL A 166 -3.41 8.59 38.09
CA VAL A 166 -3.73 8.71 36.67
C VAL A 166 -5.10 9.37 36.57
N ILE A 167 -5.24 10.35 35.68
CA ILE A 167 -6.51 11.07 35.44
C ILE A 167 -6.87 11.03 33.96
N ALA A 168 -8.16 11.12 33.66
CA ALA A 168 -8.67 11.35 32.31
C ALA A 168 -8.82 12.86 32.07
N VAL A 169 -8.54 13.29 30.84
CA VAL A 169 -8.66 14.68 30.38
C VAL A 169 -9.62 14.69 29.19
N LYS A 170 -10.51 15.69 29.07
CA LYS A 170 -11.51 15.72 27.99
C LYS A 170 -10.87 16.21 26.68
N GLU A 171 -11.50 15.89 25.54
CA GLU A 171 -11.08 16.45 24.23
C GLU A 171 -11.04 17.98 24.22
N THR A 172 -12.01 18.63 24.85
CA THR A 172 -12.11 20.09 24.98
C THR A 172 -10.86 20.67 25.63
N ASP A 173 -10.46 20.06 26.75
CA ASP A 173 -9.36 20.53 27.59
C ASP A 173 -8.02 20.31 26.87
N ILE A 174 -7.90 19.21 26.11
CA ILE A 174 -6.75 18.92 25.24
C ILE A 174 -6.64 19.97 24.12
N ALA A 175 -7.75 20.35 23.47
CA ALA A 175 -7.75 21.38 22.44
C ALA A 175 -7.27 22.74 22.99
N VAL A 176 -7.76 23.14 24.17
CA VAL A 176 -7.31 24.36 24.88
C VAL A 176 -5.83 24.27 25.26
N GLY A 177 -5.35 23.10 25.70
CA GLY A 177 -3.93 22.86 26.01
C GLY A 177 -3.01 23.03 24.79
N ILE A 178 -3.40 22.49 23.62
CA ILE A 178 -2.67 22.70 22.35
C ILE A 178 -2.68 24.18 21.98
N LEU A 179 -3.86 24.82 22.02
CA LEU A 179 -4.01 26.24 21.69
C LEU A 179 -3.12 27.13 22.58
N ARG A 180 -3.05 26.85 23.88
CA ARG A 180 -2.26 27.69 24.80
C ARG A 180 -0.75 27.48 24.68
N LEU A 181 -0.29 26.26 24.38
CA LEU A 181 1.11 26.01 24.02
C LEU A 181 1.52 26.74 22.73
N LEU A 182 0.61 26.86 21.77
CA LEU A 182 0.83 27.59 20.53
C LEU A 182 0.75 29.13 20.73
N GLU A 183 -0.20 29.61 21.53
CA GLU A 183 -0.36 31.04 21.83
C GLU A 183 0.77 31.61 22.70
N THR A 184 1.16 30.89 23.77
CA THR A 184 2.10 31.40 24.78
C THR A 184 3.53 30.95 24.50
N GLU A 185 3.80 29.65 24.52
CA GLU A 185 5.17 29.08 24.38
C GLU A 185 5.65 29.00 22.91
N LYS A 186 4.75 29.24 21.95
CA LYS A 186 4.98 29.11 20.49
C LYS A 186 5.37 27.70 20.04
N VAL A 187 5.01 26.66 20.81
CA VAL A 187 5.34 25.26 20.50
C VAL A 187 4.16 24.56 19.83
N VAL A 188 4.38 24.00 18.64
CA VAL A 188 3.43 23.09 17.98
C VAL A 188 3.56 21.69 18.60
N THR A 189 2.47 21.14 19.13
CA THR A 189 2.43 19.80 19.72
C THR A 189 1.19 19.03 19.26
N GLU A 190 1.30 17.70 19.25
CA GLU A 190 0.14 16.81 19.09
C GLU A 190 -0.64 16.65 20.42
N GLY A 191 -1.91 16.25 20.37
CA GLY A 191 -2.75 16.17 21.57
C GLY A 191 -2.27 15.17 22.62
N ALA A 192 -1.39 14.21 22.25
CA ALA A 192 -0.69 13.36 23.19
C ALA A 192 0.39 14.11 24.00
N GLY A 193 1.12 15.03 23.35
CA GLY A 193 2.13 15.87 24.00
C GLY A 193 1.53 16.99 24.85
N ALA A 194 0.40 17.56 24.44
CA ALA A 194 -0.26 18.65 25.16
C ALA A 194 -0.99 18.20 26.46
N ILE A 195 -1.30 16.91 26.63
CA ILE A 195 -2.26 16.43 27.65
C ILE A 195 -1.86 16.78 29.09
N GLY A 196 -0.56 16.84 29.40
CA GLY A 196 -0.07 17.19 30.74
C GLY A 196 -0.35 18.65 31.10
N VAL A 197 -0.23 19.56 30.13
CA VAL A 197 -0.54 20.99 30.30
C VAL A 197 -2.06 21.21 30.32
N ALA A 198 -2.79 20.53 29.43
CA ALA A 198 -4.25 20.51 29.43
C ALA A 198 -4.83 20.09 30.80
N ALA A 199 -4.26 19.07 31.44
CA ALA A 199 -4.68 18.60 32.76
C ALA A 199 -4.53 19.65 33.87
N LEU A 200 -3.47 20.46 33.82
CA LEU A 200 -3.23 21.54 34.79
C LEU A 200 -4.13 22.75 34.52
N LEU A 201 -4.27 23.17 33.26
CA LEU A 201 -5.14 24.29 32.87
C LEU A 201 -6.62 24.04 33.19
N ALA A 202 -7.08 22.79 33.06
CA ALA A 202 -8.43 22.38 33.45
C ALA A 202 -8.61 22.17 34.98
N GLY A 203 -7.59 22.42 35.79
CA GLY A 203 -7.68 22.33 37.26
C GLY A 203 -7.81 20.90 37.81
N ASN A 204 -7.53 19.86 37.03
CA ASN A 204 -7.79 18.46 37.42
C ASN A 204 -6.84 17.90 38.51
N LEU A 205 -5.84 18.68 38.94
CA LEU A 205 -4.82 18.32 39.93
C LEU A 205 -4.59 19.46 40.97
N PRO A 206 -5.62 19.88 41.73
CA PRO A 206 -5.50 21.01 42.66
C PRO A 206 -4.46 20.78 43.75
N GLU A 207 -4.12 19.52 44.07
CA GLU A 207 -3.06 19.16 45.01
C GLU A 207 -1.64 19.55 44.56
N LEU A 208 -1.46 20.00 43.32
CA LEU A 208 -0.20 20.50 42.77
C LEU A 208 -0.05 22.03 42.86
N THR A 209 -1.08 22.75 43.30
CA THR A 209 -1.06 24.22 43.44
C THR A 209 0.12 24.69 44.30
N GLY A 210 0.87 25.69 43.82
CA GLY A 210 2.03 26.24 44.51
C GLY A 210 3.30 25.36 44.51
N LYS A 211 3.27 24.17 43.90
CA LYS A 211 4.44 23.27 43.79
C LYS A 211 5.16 23.48 42.45
N LYS A 212 6.46 23.13 42.41
CA LYS A 212 7.22 23.07 41.16
C LYS A 212 6.83 21.80 40.40
N VAL A 213 6.28 21.95 39.20
CA VAL A 213 5.80 20.86 38.33
C VAL A 213 6.50 20.95 36.98
N VAL A 214 6.85 19.81 36.39
CA VAL A 214 7.43 19.72 35.04
C VAL A 214 6.46 18.93 34.16
N CYS A 215 5.97 19.55 33.08
CA CYS A 215 5.20 18.86 32.05
C CYS A 215 6.15 18.40 30.93
N ILE A 216 6.09 17.12 30.56
CA ILE A 216 6.84 16.59 29.42
C ILE A 216 6.00 16.77 28.16
N LEU A 217 6.46 17.63 27.25
CA LEU A 217 5.87 17.79 25.93
C LEU A 217 6.56 16.81 24.96
N SER A 218 5.81 15.80 24.49
CA SER A 218 6.33 14.79 23.57
C SER A 218 5.42 14.62 22.36
N GLY A 219 5.96 14.90 21.17
CA GLY A 219 5.26 14.76 19.89
C GLY A 219 4.89 16.10 19.25
N GLY A 220 5.15 16.20 17.96
CA GLY A 220 4.97 17.41 17.14
C GLY A 220 4.73 17.09 15.65
N ASN A 221 4.39 15.84 15.33
CA ASN A 221 4.09 15.40 13.96
C ASN A 221 2.59 15.52 13.66
N ILE A 222 2.02 16.68 13.99
CA ILE A 222 0.62 17.02 13.77
C ILE A 222 0.47 17.75 12.42
N ASP A 223 -0.42 17.28 11.55
CA ASP A 223 -0.65 17.91 10.25
C ASP A 223 -1.42 19.24 10.38
N SER A 224 -1.28 20.13 9.39
CA SER A 224 -1.89 21.47 9.41
C SER A 224 -3.42 21.45 9.50
N THR A 225 -4.09 20.40 9.01
CA THR A 225 -5.54 20.21 9.14
C THR A 225 -5.94 19.88 10.58
N MET A 226 -5.16 19.00 11.23
CA MET A 226 -5.36 18.68 12.64
C MET A 226 -4.99 19.85 13.57
N VAL A 227 -3.94 20.62 13.26
CA VAL A 227 -3.66 21.89 13.97
C VAL A 227 -4.84 22.86 13.85
N GLY A 228 -5.35 23.09 12.63
CA GLY A 228 -6.51 23.95 12.39
C GLY A 228 -7.73 23.54 13.21
N ARG A 229 -8.09 22.25 13.18
CA ARG A 229 -9.20 21.68 13.98
C ARG A 229 -8.99 21.82 15.50
N CYS A 230 -7.76 21.72 15.99
CA CYS A 230 -7.45 21.93 17.40
C CYS A 230 -7.59 23.41 17.80
N ILE A 231 -7.15 24.34 16.95
CA ILE A 231 -7.33 25.79 17.16
C ILE A 231 -8.82 26.14 17.19
N GLU A 232 -9.63 25.63 16.24
CA GLU A 232 -11.06 25.91 16.19
C GLU A 232 -11.82 25.32 17.39
N LYS A 233 -11.56 24.06 17.78
CA LYS A 233 -12.11 23.48 19.02
C LYS A 233 -11.68 24.27 20.27
N GLY A 234 -10.42 24.69 20.34
CA GLY A 234 -9.88 25.46 21.47
C GLY A 234 -10.56 26.83 21.59
N LEU A 235 -10.63 27.59 20.50
CA LEU A 235 -11.28 28.90 20.47
C LEU A 235 -12.79 28.82 20.76
N ALA A 236 -13.46 27.75 20.35
CA ALA A 236 -14.87 27.54 20.67
C ALA A 236 -15.11 27.27 22.15
N VAL A 237 -14.23 26.51 22.81
CA VAL A 237 -14.30 26.27 24.27
C VAL A 237 -13.92 27.55 25.06
N ASP A 238 -13.02 28.38 24.52
CA ASP A 238 -12.63 29.69 25.07
C ASP A 238 -13.67 30.80 24.75
N ASN A 239 -14.85 30.45 24.21
CA ASN A 239 -15.93 31.34 23.76
C ASN A 239 -15.52 32.42 22.72
N ARG A 240 -14.36 32.25 22.06
CA ARG A 240 -13.80 33.16 21.05
C ARG A 240 -14.17 32.77 19.61
N LEU A 241 -14.84 31.64 19.41
CA LEU A 241 -15.35 31.19 18.11
C LEU A 241 -16.72 30.54 18.29
N ILE A 242 -17.77 31.17 17.75
CA ILE A 242 -19.14 30.66 17.79
C ILE A 242 -19.54 30.29 16.36
N ARG A 243 -20.12 29.10 16.18
CA ARG A 243 -20.78 28.68 14.93
C ARG A 243 -22.27 28.47 15.22
N PHE A 244 -23.11 29.10 14.41
CA PHE A 244 -24.56 28.96 14.44
C PHE A 244 -25.07 28.95 13.00
N GLU A 245 -26.28 28.44 12.81
CA GLU A 245 -27.02 28.48 11.54
C GLU A 245 -28.23 29.37 11.75
N ALA A 246 -28.50 30.28 10.80
CA ALA A 246 -29.58 31.24 10.88
C ALA A 246 -30.31 31.31 9.54
N LEU A 247 -31.65 31.26 9.58
CA LEU A 247 -32.48 31.50 8.40
C LEU A 247 -32.56 33.01 8.15
N ILE A 248 -31.87 33.47 7.11
CA ILE A 248 -31.83 34.87 6.68
C ILE A 248 -32.94 35.10 5.64
N SER A 249 -33.58 36.27 5.65
CA SER A 249 -34.51 36.65 4.57
C SER A 249 -33.74 36.89 3.27
N ASP A 250 -34.12 36.19 2.20
CA ASP A 250 -33.61 36.38 0.83
C ASP A 250 -34.15 37.67 0.17
N ARG A 251 -34.06 38.77 0.91
CA ARG A 251 -34.38 40.13 0.48
C ARG A 251 -33.12 40.98 0.56
N PRO A 252 -32.89 41.91 -0.39
CA PRO A 252 -31.75 42.81 -0.32
C PRO A 252 -31.65 43.51 1.04
N GLY A 253 -30.57 43.22 1.77
CA GLY A 253 -30.33 43.72 3.12
C GLY A 253 -30.30 42.65 4.24
N GLY A 254 -30.90 41.46 4.07
CA GLY A 254 -30.99 40.47 5.16
C GLY A 254 -29.64 40.03 5.74
N VAL A 255 -28.65 39.78 4.89
CA VAL A 255 -27.26 39.45 5.30
C VAL A 255 -26.57 40.66 5.97
N ALA A 256 -26.89 41.88 5.54
CA ALA A 256 -26.35 43.10 6.13
C ALA A 256 -26.96 43.40 7.52
N GLU A 257 -28.24 43.09 7.72
CA GLU A 257 -28.91 43.17 9.03
C GLU A 257 -28.31 42.15 10.02
N LEU A 258 -28.12 40.88 9.60
CA LEU A 258 -27.42 39.90 10.43
C LEU A 258 -25.98 40.33 10.74
N SER A 259 -25.23 40.77 9.72
CA SER A 259 -23.84 41.21 9.88
C SER A 259 -23.72 42.43 10.81
N LYS A 260 -24.68 43.34 10.74
CA LYS A 260 -24.78 44.48 11.66
C LYS A 260 -25.11 44.01 13.08
N LEU A 261 -26.07 43.12 13.27
CA LEU A 261 -26.42 42.61 14.60
C LEU A 261 -25.24 41.87 15.26
N VAL A 262 -24.46 41.11 14.48
CA VAL A 262 -23.20 40.51 14.93
C VAL A 262 -22.18 41.60 15.32
N ALA A 263 -21.99 42.63 14.50
CA ALA A 263 -21.07 43.74 14.78
C ALA A 263 -21.50 44.60 16.01
N ASP A 264 -22.79 44.85 16.17
CA ASP A 264 -23.38 45.58 17.32
C ASP A 264 -23.20 44.78 18.64
N THR A 265 -23.04 43.44 18.59
CA THR A 265 -22.60 42.63 19.75
C THR A 265 -21.09 42.59 19.96
N GLY A 266 -20.29 43.25 19.13
CA GLY A 266 -18.82 43.28 19.21
C GLY A 266 -18.13 42.01 18.67
N ALA A 267 -18.85 41.14 17.96
CA ALA A 267 -18.30 39.90 17.41
C ALA A 267 -17.81 40.08 15.95
N SER A 268 -16.76 39.33 15.59
CA SER A 268 -16.17 39.35 14.24
C SER A 268 -16.54 38.09 13.45
N VAL A 269 -17.08 38.26 12.24
CA VAL A 269 -17.35 37.15 11.31
C VAL A 269 -16.03 36.62 10.76
N LYS A 270 -15.75 35.32 10.98
CA LYS A 270 -14.57 34.62 10.43
C LYS A 270 -14.82 34.08 9.02
N ASP A 271 -16.00 33.51 8.82
CA ASP A 271 -16.43 32.78 7.61
C ASP A 271 -17.97 32.79 7.55
N MET A 272 -18.54 32.69 6.35
CA MET A 272 -19.99 32.67 6.12
C MET A 272 -20.30 31.89 4.83
N ALA A 273 -20.92 30.73 4.98
CA ALA A 273 -21.52 29.97 3.88
C ALA A 273 -23.02 30.31 3.75
N MET A 274 -23.53 30.33 2.52
CA MET A 274 -24.95 30.51 2.22
C MET A 274 -25.39 29.43 1.22
N ASP A 275 -26.21 28.49 1.70
CA ASP A 275 -26.83 27.46 0.87
C ASP A 275 -28.26 27.89 0.49
N TYR A 276 -28.57 27.92 -0.80
CA TYR A 276 -29.91 28.20 -1.30
C TYR A 276 -30.78 26.94 -1.20
N PHE A 277 -31.81 26.99 -0.34
CA PHE A 277 -32.67 25.85 -0.05
C PHE A 277 -33.87 25.80 -1.01
N ASP A 278 -33.94 24.76 -1.86
CA ASP A 278 -35.09 24.52 -2.74
C ASP A 278 -36.23 23.85 -1.95
N PRO A 279 -37.40 24.48 -1.78
CA PRO A 279 -38.44 24.04 -0.84
C PRO A 279 -39.32 22.90 -1.38
N CYS A 280 -38.71 21.79 -1.81
CA CYS A 280 -39.42 20.68 -2.48
C CYS A 280 -39.14 19.27 -1.90
N SER A 281 -39.06 19.11 -0.58
CA SER A 281 -39.40 17.85 0.11
C SER A 281 -39.60 18.01 1.63
N ASP A 282 -40.83 17.79 2.11
CA ASP A 282 -41.18 17.77 3.55
C ASP A 282 -41.44 16.33 4.05
N PRO A 283 -40.56 15.75 4.89
CA PRO A 283 -40.86 14.60 5.72
C PRO A 283 -41.36 15.04 7.12
N LYS A 284 -42.68 15.12 7.25
CA LYS A 284 -43.44 15.51 8.46
C LYS A 284 -42.81 15.09 9.80
N ASN A 285 -42.65 16.08 10.69
CA ASN A 285 -42.26 15.94 12.09
C ASN A 285 -43.10 14.93 12.89
N PRO A 286 -42.47 13.96 13.58
CA PRO A 286 -42.91 13.44 14.87
C PRO A 286 -42.15 14.18 16.00
N LYS A 287 -42.89 14.78 16.95
CA LYS A 287 -42.26 15.42 18.13
C LYS A 287 -41.88 14.40 19.22
N ASP A 288 -40.94 14.82 20.05
CA ASP A 288 -40.64 14.34 21.40
C ASP A 288 -40.13 12.90 21.58
N LEU A 289 -38.84 12.70 21.27
CA LEU A 289 -37.91 11.96 22.14
C LEU A 289 -36.44 12.36 21.84
N SER A 290 -35.57 12.35 22.85
CA SER A 290 -34.29 13.08 22.81
C SER A 290 -33.08 12.25 22.34
N LEU A 291 -32.39 12.71 21.29
CA LEU A 291 -31.14 12.13 20.81
C LEU A 291 -29.92 12.56 21.66
N SER A 292 -29.90 12.10 22.90
CA SER A 292 -28.69 12.06 23.75
C SER A 292 -27.66 11.00 23.29
N GLN A 293 -27.77 10.52 22.05
CA GLN A 293 -27.19 9.27 21.57
C GLN A 293 -26.76 9.35 20.10
N ILE A 294 -25.49 9.65 19.85
CA ILE A 294 -24.57 8.89 18.96
C ILE A 294 -23.17 9.51 19.11
N LYS A 295 -22.12 8.67 19.02
CA LYS A 295 -20.71 9.05 19.13
C LYS A 295 -19.91 8.33 18.06
N GLU A 296 -19.07 9.05 17.32
CA GLU A 296 -18.10 8.44 16.39
C GLU A 296 -16.89 7.82 17.11
N ALA A 297 -15.99 7.15 16.36
CA ALA A 297 -14.92 6.31 16.91
C ALA A 297 -13.66 6.16 16.03
N TYR A 298 -12.46 6.38 16.59
CA TYR A 298 -11.16 6.07 15.97
C TYR A 298 -10.22 5.34 16.93
N GLU A 299 -9.57 4.28 16.45
CA GLU A 299 -8.84 3.31 17.28
C GLU A 299 -7.45 2.95 16.72
N ARG A 300 -6.79 3.90 16.04
CA ARG A 300 -5.58 3.73 15.18
C ARG A 300 -4.25 3.49 15.93
N ILE A 301 -4.28 3.41 17.27
CA ILE A 301 -3.22 3.94 18.14
C ILE A 301 -2.60 2.82 18.98
N LYS A 302 -2.07 1.81 18.30
CA LYS A 302 -1.67 0.53 18.87
C LYS A 302 -0.32 0.15 18.26
N ARG A 303 0.50 -0.71 18.87
CA ARG A 303 1.82 -1.10 18.32
C ARG A 303 1.72 -1.85 16.99
N THR A 304 0.50 -2.24 16.61
CA THR A 304 0.12 -2.83 15.32
C THR A 304 -0.83 -1.93 14.55
N GLY A 305 -1.02 -0.66 14.91
CA GLY A 305 -1.86 0.31 14.18
C GLY A 305 -3.39 0.11 14.26
N SER A 306 -3.93 -0.81 15.07
CA SER A 306 -5.39 -0.96 15.20
C SER A 306 -5.88 -1.44 16.57
N PHE A 307 -7.17 -1.18 16.85
CA PHE A 307 -7.94 -1.68 17.99
C PHE A 307 -7.69 -3.14 18.35
N LYS A 308 -7.43 -3.97 17.33
CA LYS A 308 -7.32 -5.42 17.45
C LYS A 308 -6.21 -5.87 18.40
N GLU A 309 -5.17 -5.06 18.64
CA GLU A 309 -4.13 -5.40 19.65
C GLU A 309 -4.69 -5.53 21.08
N ARG A 310 -5.85 -4.93 21.36
CA ARG A 310 -6.59 -5.12 22.62
C ARG A 310 -7.19 -6.52 22.68
N GLY A 311 -7.96 -6.88 21.65
CA GLY A 311 -8.52 -8.21 21.44
C GLY A 311 -7.46 -9.29 21.56
N ALA A 312 -6.28 -9.04 20.96
CA ALA A 312 -5.18 -9.97 20.94
C ALA A 312 -4.58 -10.24 22.32
N ARG A 313 -4.06 -9.25 23.07
CA ARG A 313 -3.54 -9.59 24.40
C ARG A 313 -4.65 -10.10 25.34
N ASN A 314 -5.88 -9.62 25.16
CA ASN A 314 -7.05 -10.18 25.80
C ASN A 314 -7.60 -11.46 25.12
N ALA A 315 -6.78 -12.18 24.36
CA ALA A 315 -6.94 -13.59 24.01
C ALA A 315 -5.74 -14.45 24.46
N LEU A 316 -4.76 -13.85 25.17
CA LEU A 316 -3.53 -14.50 25.66
C LEU A 316 -3.37 -14.52 27.20
N MET A 317 -4.02 -13.63 27.94
CA MET A 317 -3.74 -13.49 29.38
C MET A 317 -4.52 -14.43 30.33
N SER A 318 -5.40 -15.32 29.85
CA SER A 318 -6.18 -16.23 30.73
C SER A 318 -6.62 -17.52 30.02
N LEU A 319 -5.95 -17.95 28.96
CA LEU A 319 -4.60 -18.42 29.09
C LEU A 319 -4.47 -19.22 30.41
N SER A 320 -5.19 -20.33 30.64
CA SER A 320 -5.01 -21.08 31.90
C SER A 320 -3.61 -21.70 31.96
N GLN A 321 -3.13 -22.15 33.13
CA GLN A 321 -1.71 -22.52 33.24
C GLN A 321 -1.30 -23.75 32.41
N GLU A 322 -2.19 -24.73 32.23
CA GLU A 322 -1.90 -25.89 31.38
C GLU A 322 -2.01 -25.53 29.89
N GLU A 323 -3.00 -24.72 29.53
CA GLU A 323 -3.18 -24.16 28.19
C GLU A 323 -2.02 -23.25 27.76
N ARG A 324 -1.55 -22.33 28.63
CA ARG A 324 -0.37 -21.47 28.40
C ARG A 324 0.89 -22.26 28.08
N LYS A 325 1.07 -23.43 28.69
CA LYS A 325 2.21 -24.33 28.42
C LYS A 325 2.07 -25.02 27.06
N LYS A 326 0.85 -25.21 26.57
CA LYS A 326 0.54 -25.77 25.26
C LYS A 326 0.59 -24.72 24.13
N GLY A 327 0.31 -23.43 24.40
CA GLY A 327 0.52 -22.29 23.48
C GLY A 327 -0.76 -21.58 23.01
N VAL A 328 -0.81 -21.06 21.77
CA VAL A 328 -2.05 -20.60 21.08
C VAL A 328 -1.97 -20.51 19.55
N PHE A 329 -2.95 -21.08 18.83
CA PHE A 329 -3.15 -20.90 17.37
C PHE A 329 -4.09 -19.70 17.09
N VAL A 330 -3.77 -18.83 16.12
CA VAL A 330 -4.48 -17.54 15.90
C VAL A 330 -4.79 -17.21 14.43
N GLY A 331 -6.03 -17.45 13.98
CA GLY A 331 -6.49 -17.13 12.61
C GLY A 331 -6.58 -15.63 12.29
N SER A 332 -5.59 -15.01 11.63
CA SER A 332 -5.66 -13.58 11.25
C SER A 332 -4.61 -13.10 10.25
N ASN A 333 -4.97 -12.16 9.37
CA ASN A 333 -4.15 -11.69 8.25
C ASN A 333 -3.63 -10.23 8.36
N GLY A 334 -3.80 -9.58 9.51
CA GLY A 334 -3.39 -8.18 9.69
C GLY A 334 -3.15 -7.86 11.15
N ASN A 335 -3.39 -6.61 11.54
CA ASN A 335 -3.03 -5.95 12.81
C ASN A 335 -3.45 -6.67 14.14
N TYR A 336 -4.20 -7.78 14.10
CA TYR A 336 -4.46 -8.70 15.22
C TYR A 336 -3.41 -9.82 15.31
N ALA A 337 -2.92 -10.30 14.17
CA ALA A 337 -1.85 -11.27 13.99
C ALA A 337 -0.56 -10.78 14.67
N GLU A 338 -0.11 -9.58 14.29
CA GLU A 338 1.05 -8.86 14.85
C GLU A 338 0.95 -8.68 16.36
N ALA A 339 -0.27 -8.55 16.86
CA ALA A 339 -0.52 -8.30 18.27
C ALA A 339 -0.50 -9.57 19.11
N MET A 340 -1.02 -10.67 18.55
CA MET A 340 -0.91 -11.99 19.17
C MET A 340 0.55 -12.44 19.21
N ALA A 341 1.32 -12.14 18.16
CA ALA A 341 2.78 -12.35 18.18
C ALA A 341 3.46 -11.54 19.29
N TYR A 342 3.33 -10.21 19.25
CA TYR A 342 4.01 -9.30 20.18
C TYR A 342 3.73 -9.60 21.65
N HIS A 343 2.46 -9.85 21.99
CA HIS A 343 2.10 -10.17 23.37
C HIS A 343 2.32 -11.63 23.73
N GLY A 344 2.40 -12.56 22.76
CA GLY A 344 2.82 -13.95 22.99
C GLY A 344 4.24 -14.02 23.56
N LYS A 345 5.19 -13.43 22.83
CA LYS A 345 6.61 -13.33 23.25
C LYS A 345 6.76 -12.57 24.58
N GLN A 346 6.01 -11.48 24.79
CA GLN A 346 6.08 -10.72 26.05
C GLN A 346 5.46 -11.43 27.26
N LEU A 347 4.56 -12.41 27.06
CA LEU A 347 3.90 -13.15 28.14
C LEU A 347 4.45 -14.57 28.35
N GLY A 348 5.46 -14.98 27.58
CA GLY A 348 6.07 -16.31 27.67
C GLY A 348 5.17 -17.44 27.17
N VAL A 349 4.20 -17.14 26.31
CA VAL A 349 3.29 -18.12 25.72
C VAL A 349 3.74 -18.44 24.29
N PRO A 350 3.94 -19.71 23.91
CA PRO A 350 4.18 -20.08 22.52
C PRO A 350 2.96 -19.73 21.65
N VAL A 351 3.03 -18.66 20.87
CA VAL A 351 1.95 -18.26 19.97
C VAL A 351 2.30 -18.65 18.54
N THR A 352 1.35 -19.31 17.88
CA THR A 352 1.32 -19.47 16.42
C THR A 352 0.29 -18.56 15.79
N VAL A 353 0.72 -17.82 14.76
CA VAL A 353 -0.13 -16.83 14.11
C VAL A 353 -0.43 -17.24 12.67
N VAL A 354 -1.70 -17.60 12.47
CA VAL A 354 -2.33 -18.39 11.41
C VAL A 354 -2.91 -17.46 10.33
N MET A 355 -2.10 -16.98 9.37
CA MET A 355 -2.38 -15.83 8.50
C MET A 355 -2.63 -16.13 7.02
N PRO A 356 -3.63 -15.52 6.36
CA PRO A 356 -3.74 -15.61 4.90
C PRO A 356 -2.55 -15.22 4.01
N ARG A 357 -2.44 -15.87 2.83
CA ARG A 357 -1.26 -15.91 1.96
C ARG A 357 -0.81 -14.52 1.45
N PHE A 358 -1.76 -13.62 1.23
CA PHE A 358 -1.61 -12.41 0.39
C PHE A 358 -0.79 -11.28 1.04
N ILE A 359 -0.42 -11.45 2.31
CA ILE A 359 -0.17 -10.38 3.26
C ILE A 359 1.17 -9.67 3.07
N SER A 360 1.30 -8.50 3.69
CA SER A 360 2.54 -7.72 3.66
C SER A 360 3.69 -8.51 4.27
N LEU A 361 4.81 -8.57 3.56
CA LEU A 361 6.10 -9.03 4.08
C LEU A 361 6.43 -8.37 5.42
N THR A 362 6.13 -7.08 5.55
CA THR A 362 6.29 -6.29 6.77
C THR A 362 5.54 -6.91 7.95
N THR A 363 4.29 -7.32 7.75
CA THR A 363 3.45 -7.98 8.77
C THR A 363 3.99 -9.36 9.14
N ILE A 364 4.39 -10.17 8.14
CA ILE A 364 4.94 -11.51 8.37
C ILE A 364 6.27 -11.42 9.14
N SER A 365 7.16 -10.50 8.75
CA SER A 365 8.42 -10.22 9.47
C SER A 365 8.14 -9.74 10.88
N LEU A 366 7.36 -8.65 11.06
CA LEU A 366 7.02 -8.12 12.38
C LEU A 366 6.50 -9.19 13.33
N CYS A 367 5.69 -10.16 12.85
CA CYS A 367 5.23 -11.25 13.69
C CYS A 367 6.34 -12.27 14.07
N LYS A 368 7.25 -12.62 13.14
CA LYS A 368 8.41 -13.51 13.42
C LYS A 368 9.44 -12.80 14.33
N ASP A 369 9.73 -11.54 14.06
CA ASP A 369 10.58 -10.66 14.87
C ASP A 369 9.98 -10.47 16.28
N PHE A 370 8.67 -10.29 16.36
CA PHE A 370 7.89 -10.30 17.59
C PHE A 370 7.65 -11.69 18.19
N GLY A 371 8.32 -12.74 17.70
CA GLY A 371 8.52 -13.99 18.41
C GLY A 371 7.33 -14.94 18.49
N ALA A 372 6.35 -14.80 17.60
CA ALA A 372 5.49 -15.93 17.28
C ALA A 372 6.20 -16.87 16.30
N GLU A 373 5.83 -18.15 16.36
CA GLU A 373 5.98 -19.01 15.18
C GLU A 373 4.92 -18.56 14.17
N VAL A 374 5.34 -18.04 13.01
CA VAL A 374 4.39 -17.45 12.05
C VAL A 374 4.07 -18.44 10.96
N VAL A 375 2.77 -18.56 10.79
CA VAL A 375 2.06 -19.65 10.17
C VAL A 375 1.14 -18.98 9.18
N VAL A 376 1.64 -18.61 7.99
CA VAL A 376 0.83 -18.02 6.94
C VAL A 376 -0.16 -19.03 6.31
N GLU A 377 -1.09 -19.50 7.15
CA GLU A 377 -2.27 -20.28 6.79
C GLU A 377 -3.22 -19.50 5.87
N VAL A 378 -3.28 -19.95 4.63
CA VAL A 378 -4.62 -20.25 4.11
C VAL A 378 -4.79 -21.75 4.01
N LYS A 379 -5.57 -22.29 4.94
CA LYS A 379 -6.42 -23.45 4.64
C LYS A 379 -7.31 -23.04 3.48
N ASP A 380 -7.13 -23.76 2.38
CA ASP A 380 -7.93 -23.67 1.16
C ASP A 380 -7.83 -22.30 0.46
N VAL A 381 -6.65 -21.97 -0.10
CA VAL A 381 -6.65 -21.07 -1.28
C VAL A 381 -7.17 -21.88 -2.42
N ASP A 382 -8.23 -21.37 -3.02
CA ASP A 382 -8.72 -21.88 -4.29
C ASP A 382 -7.81 -21.43 -5.44
N TYR A 383 -7.39 -20.15 -5.49
CA TYR A 383 -6.59 -19.58 -6.59
C TYR A 383 -5.45 -18.63 -6.17
N VAL A 384 -4.26 -18.79 -6.74
CA VAL A 384 -3.16 -17.80 -6.71
C VAL A 384 -2.96 -17.19 -8.10
N LEU A 385 -3.13 -15.87 -8.23
CA LEU A 385 -2.83 -15.12 -9.45
C LEU A 385 -1.40 -14.58 -9.39
N VAL A 386 -0.55 -15.03 -10.31
CA VAL A 386 0.88 -14.70 -10.37
C VAL A 386 1.21 -13.97 -11.67
N PRO A 387 1.82 -12.77 -11.65
CA PRO A 387 2.29 -12.10 -12.86
C PRO A 387 3.38 -12.89 -13.59
N VAL A 388 3.24 -13.06 -14.91
CA VAL A 388 4.13 -13.90 -15.72
C VAL A 388 4.85 -13.08 -16.80
N GLY A 389 6.18 -13.11 -16.72
CA GLY A 389 7.10 -12.69 -17.80
C GLY A 389 8.01 -13.85 -18.16
N GLY A 390 9.25 -13.86 -17.66
CA GLY A 390 10.17 -15.01 -17.77
C GLY A 390 9.80 -16.25 -16.95
N ALA A 391 8.57 -16.31 -16.41
CA ALA A 391 8.01 -17.33 -15.51
C ALA A 391 8.76 -17.66 -14.21
N GLY A 392 9.95 -17.11 -13.90
CA GLY A 392 10.68 -17.46 -12.67
C GLY A 392 9.91 -17.29 -11.35
N LEU A 393 9.03 -16.28 -11.25
CA LEU A 393 8.13 -16.12 -10.10
C LEU A 393 7.05 -17.21 -10.06
N LEU A 394 6.41 -17.47 -11.20
CA LEU A 394 5.41 -18.53 -11.36
C LEU A 394 5.98 -19.91 -11.03
N ALA A 395 7.20 -20.20 -11.49
CA ALA A 395 7.90 -21.47 -11.27
C ALA A 395 8.31 -21.66 -9.80
N GLY A 396 8.92 -20.63 -9.19
CA GLY A 396 9.25 -20.66 -7.77
C GLY A 396 8.02 -20.85 -6.88
N ILE A 397 6.96 -20.09 -7.17
CA ILE A 397 5.69 -20.21 -6.46
C ILE A 397 5.06 -21.59 -6.69
N ALA A 398 4.90 -22.03 -7.94
CA ALA A 398 4.20 -23.27 -8.26
C ALA A 398 4.89 -24.52 -7.71
N SER A 399 6.23 -24.56 -7.75
CA SER A 399 7.02 -25.63 -7.15
C SER A 399 6.72 -25.78 -5.65
N ALA A 400 6.80 -24.69 -4.88
CA ALA A 400 6.55 -24.73 -3.44
C ALA A 400 5.06 -24.94 -3.11
N ILE A 401 4.13 -24.34 -3.86
CA ILE A 401 2.68 -24.56 -3.66
C ILE A 401 2.30 -26.02 -3.89
N LYS A 402 2.66 -26.62 -5.02
CA LYS A 402 2.20 -27.98 -5.34
C LYS A 402 2.82 -29.05 -4.43
N GLN A 403 3.92 -28.76 -3.73
CA GLN A 403 4.46 -29.58 -2.64
C GLN A 403 3.71 -29.45 -1.30
N THR A 404 3.07 -28.31 -1.02
CA THR A 404 2.54 -27.97 0.33
C THR A 404 1.02 -27.83 0.39
N SER A 405 0.37 -27.44 -0.71
CA SER A 405 -1.08 -27.57 -0.93
C SER A 405 -1.34 -27.87 -2.42
N PRO A 406 -1.32 -29.16 -2.82
CA PRO A 406 -1.61 -29.57 -4.21
C PRO A 406 -2.96 -29.07 -4.72
N LYS A 407 -3.94 -28.95 -3.81
CA LYS A 407 -5.33 -28.49 -4.06
C LYS A 407 -5.41 -27.02 -4.49
N THR A 408 -4.44 -26.19 -4.10
CA THR A 408 -4.43 -24.78 -4.48
C THR A 408 -4.13 -24.63 -5.97
N LYS A 409 -5.01 -23.94 -6.70
CA LYS A 409 -4.81 -23.63 -8.12
C LYS A 409 -3.97 -22.37 -8.28
N ILE A 410 -3.30 -22.26 -9.41
CA ILE A 410 -2.37 -21.20 -9.77
C ILE A 410 -2.70 -20.77 -11.20
N ILE A 411 -2.97 -19.48 -11.35
CA ILE A 411 -3.27 -18.86 -12.64
C ILE A 411 -2.17 -17.84 -12.94
N GLY A 412 -1.45 -18.07 -14.03
CA GLY A 412 -0.50 -17.08 -14.53
C GLY A 412 -1.23 -15.94 -15.23
N VAL A 413 -0.85 -14.69 -14.97
CA VAL A 413 -1.44 -13.52 -15.62
C VAL A 413 -0.39 -12.82 -16.48
N GLU A 414 -0.68 -12.67 -17.77
CA GLU A 414 0.21 -12.13 -18.80
C GLU A 414 -0.39 -10.89 -19.47
N PRO A 415 0.41 -9.92 -19.93
CA PRO A 415 -0.11 -8.80 -20.69
C PRO A 415 -0.46 -9.25 -22.11
N GLU A 416 -1.68 -8.96 -22.55
CA GLU A 416 -2.10 -9.19 -23.93
C GLU A 416 -1.28 -8.29 -24.86
N ALA A 417 -0.45 -8.90 -25.71
CA ALA A 417 0.38 -8.19 -26.68
C ALA A 417 -0.43 -7.82 -27.94
N SER A 418 -1.58 -7.18 -27.72
CA SER A 418 -2.51 -6.72 -28.74
C SER A 418 -1.87 -5.62 -29.59
N ARG A 419 -1.92 -5.77 -30.92
CA ARG A 419 -1.95 -4.63 -31.85
C ARG A 419 -3.40 -4.42 -32.29
N PRO A 420 -3.83 -3.19 -32.61
CA PRO A 420 -5.01 -3.02 -33.44
C PRO A 420 -4.75 -3.71 -34.80
N LEU A 421 -5.77 -4.44 -35.27
CA LEU A 421 -5.83 -5.25 -36.48
C LEU A 421 -5.05 -6.59 -36.50
N SER A 422 -5.83 -7.64 -36.80
CA SER A 422 -5.53 -8.95 -37.42
C SER A 422 -4.54 -9.94 -36.81
N ASN A 423 -3.66 -9.59 -35.86
CA ASN A 423 -2.72 -10.56 -35.28
C ASN A 423 -2.68 -10.53 -33.75
N ILE A 424 -3.42 -11.45 -33.12
CA ILE A 424 -3.33 -11.73 -31.68
C ILE A 424 -1.98 -12.40 -31.41
N ILE A 425 -1.06 -11.68 -30.77
CA ILE A 425 0.16 -12.29 -30.22
C ILE A 425 -0.24 -13.03 -28.95
N LEU A 426 -0.38 -14.36 -29.06
CA LEU A 426 -0.55 -15.28 -27.93
C LEU A 426 0.40 -14.92 -26.79
N ALA A 427 -0.10 -14.98 -25.56
CA ALA A 427 0.73 -14.71 -24.39
C ALA A 427 1.89 -15.72 -24.32
N ARG A 428 3.00 -15.32 -23.71
CA ARG A 428 4.31 -15.99 -23.87
C ARG A 428 4.31 -17.39 -23.27
N PHE A 429 3.65 -17.57 -22.15
CA PHE A 429 3.47 -18.88 -21.53
C PHE A 429 2.41 -19.71 -22.26
N GLN A 430 1.33 -19.11 -22.73
CA GLN A 430 0.32 -19.79 -23.58
C GLN A 430 0.95 -20.36 -24.87
N ALA A 431 1.76 -19.56 -25.57
CA ALA A 431 2.48 -19.98 -26.77
C ALA A 431 3.50 -21.09 -26.46
N ALA A 432 4.25 -20.97 -25.35
CA ALA A 432 5.18 -22.02 -24.91
C ALA A 432 4.46 -23.33 -24.51
N LEU A 433 3.25 -23.25 -23.93
CA LEU A 433 2.40 -24.41 -23.67
C LEU A 433 1.94 -25.06 -24.97
N LYS A 434 1.41 -24.28 -25.93
CA LYS A 434 0.97 -24.75 -27.26
C LYS A 434 2.10 -25.44 -28.03
N GLU A 435 3.29 -24.86 -28.02
CA GLU A 435 4.51 -25.39 -28.67
C GLU A 435 5.22 -26.47 -27.83
N GLY A 436 4.72 -26.76 -26.63
CA GLY A 436 5.29 -27.71 -25.68
C GLY A 436 6.65 -27.32 -25.08
N ARG A 437 7.27 -26.21 -25.50
CA ARG A 437 8.65 -25.76 -25.26
C ARG A 437 8.76 -24.21 -25.21
N PRO A 438 9.80 -23.62 -24.59
CA PRO A 438 9.96 -22.15 -24.55
C PRO A 438 10.32 -21.57 -25.93
N VAL A 439 9.42 -20.78 -26.53
CA VAL A 439 9.61 -20.12 -27.84
C VAL A 439 9.90 -18.61 -27.74
N ASN A 440 10.56 -18.06 -28.75
CA ASN A 440 10.81 -16.63 -28.88
C ASN A 440 9.59 -15.91 -29.45
N ILE A 441 9.21 -14.77 -28.86
CA ILE A 441 8.09 -13.92 -29.30
C ILE A 441 8.55 -12.46 -29.34
N LYS A 442 8.06 -11.70 -30.32
CA LYS A 442 8.31 -10.27 -30.45
C LYS A 442 7.61 -9.51 -29.31
N THR A 443 8.39 -8.82 -28.48
CA THR A 443 7.88 -7.95 -27.42
C THR A 443 7.30 -6.67 -27.99
N LEU A 444 6.03 -6.38 -27.69
CA LEU A 444 5.44 -5.05 -27.84
C LEU A 444 5.60 -4.23 -26.54
N PRO A 445 5.53 -2.89 -26.60
CA PRO A 445 5.40 -2.04 -25.43
C PRO A 445 4.13 -2.36 -24.63
N SER A 446 4.21 -2.23 -23.30
CA SER A 446 3.10 -2.47 -22.37
C SER A 446 3.36 -1.72 -21.05
N LEU A 447 2.31 -1.32 -20.34
CA LEU A 447 2.39 -0.83 -18.95
C LEU A 447 3.06 -1.87 -18.03
N ALA A 448 2.86 -3.16 -18.28
CA ALA A 448 3.53 -4.26 -17.59
C ALA A 448 4.96 -4.53 -18.12
N SER A 449 5.72 -3.47 -18.40
CA SER A 449 7.05 -3.53 -19.05
C SER A 449 8.05 -4.48 -18.37
N SER A 450 8.01 -4.64 -17.04
CA SER A 450 8.84 -5.60 -16.30
C SER A 450 8.53 -7.08 -16.58
N LEU A 451 7.45 -7.39 -17.30
CA LEU A 451 7.11 -8.72 -17.81
C LEU A 451 7.51 -8.91 -19.29
N ALA A 452 7.96 -7.87 -20.00
CA ALA A 452 8.23 -7.86 -21.43
C ALA A 452 9.55 -8.57 -21.82
N VAL A 453 9.66 -9.87 -21.48
CA VAL A 453 10.72 -10.75 -21.99
C VAL A 453 10.37 -11.25 -23.41
N SER A 454 11.39 -11.59 -24.21
CA SER A 454 11.21 -12.21 -25.52
C SER A 454 11.04 -13.73 -25.48
N ARG A 455 11.40 -14.38 -24.37
CA ARG A 455 11.31 -15.84 -24.18
C ARG A 455 11.05 -16.17 -22.71
N VAL A 456 10.23 -17.19 -22.46
CA VAL A 456 10.10 -17.79 -21.12
C VAL A 456 11.41 -18.49 -20.72
N GLY A 457 11.77 -18.51 -19.44
CA GLY A 457 12.90 -19.30 -18.94
C GLY A 457 12.72 -20.79 -19.20
N TYR A 458 13.80 -21.52 -19.47
CA TYR A 458 13.76 -22.97 -19.72
C TYR A 458 13.41 -23.72 -18.44
N ASN A 459 14.18 -23.50 -17.37
CA ASN A 459 13.91 -24.12 -16.06
C ASN A 459 12.54 -23.66 -15.56
N SER A 460 12.24 -22.37 -15.69
CA SER A 460 10.96 -21.78 -15.29
C SER A 460 9.75 -22.36 -16.01
N PHE A 461 9.86 -22.63 -17.31
CA PHE A 461 8.81 -23.28 -18.08
C PHE A 461 8.61 -24.74 -17.65
N HIS A 462 9.70 -25.52 -17.55
CA HIS A 462 9.59 -26.93 -17.18
C HIS A 462 9.13 -27.17 -15.73
N ILE A 463 9.39 -26.23 -14.82
CA ILE A 463 8.89 -26.27 -13.44
C ILE A 463 7.42 -25.83 -13.35
N ALA A 464 6.97 -24.87 -14.15
CA ALA A 464 5.58 -24.39 -14.11
C ALA A 464 4.61 -25.23 -14.98
N LYS A 465 5.08 -25.84 -16.07
CA LYS A 465 4.26 -26.71 -16.95
C LYS A 465 3.73 -27.92 -16.17
N GLY A 466 2.40 -28.03 -16.06
CA GLY A 466 1.73 -29.08 -15.28
C GLY A 466 1.52 -28.75 -13.80
N ASN A 467 2.17 -27.70 -13.26
CA ASN A 467 1.97 -27.23 -11.88
C ASN A 467 1.06 -25.99 -11.79
N ILE A 468 0.43 -25.59 -12.91
CA ILE A 468 -0.52 -24.47 -13.02
C ILE A 468 -1.73 -24.90 -13.86
N GLU A 469 -2.88 -24.28 -13.64
CA GLU A 469 -4.15 -24.67 -14.25
C GLU A 469 -4.43 -23.96 -15.58
N LYS A 470 -4.15 -22.65 -15.68
CA LYS A 470 -4.11 -21.90 -16.95
C LYS A 470 -3.26 -20.64 -16.83
N THR A 471 -2.87 -20.03 -17.96
CA THR A 471 -2.50 -18.61 -17.98
C THR A 471 -3.50 -17.81 -18.80
N ILE A 472 -3.76 -16.58 -18.36
CA ILE A 472 -4.75 -15.66 -18.93
C ILE A 472 -4.07 -14.37 -19.36
N ALA A 473 -4.62 -13.74 -20.40
CA ALA A 473 -4.18 -12.43 -20.87
C ALA A 473 -5.04 -11.33 -20.25
N VAL A 474 -4.45 -10.14 -20.05
CA VAL A 474 -5.17 -8.91 -19.67
C VAL A 474 -4.69 -7.73 -20.51
N ARG A 475 -5.62 -6.83 -20.85
CA ARG A 475 -5.42 -5.72 -21.79
C ARG A 475 -4.86 -4.47 -21.10
N GLU A 476 -4.25 -3.58 -21.87
CA GLU A 476 -3.63 -2.35 -21.35
C GLU A 476 -4.62 -1.42 -20.61
N ASN A 477 -5.90 -1.40 -20.99
CA ASN A 477 -6.95 -0.67 -20.29
C ASN A 477 -7.33 -1.33 -18.95
N GLU A 478 -7.37 -2.66 -18.88
CA GLU A 478 -7.60 -3.43 -17.64
C GLU A 478 -6.45 -3.23 -16.66
N ILE A 479 -5.21 -3.22 -17.14
CA ILE A 479 -4.01 -2.87 -16.35
C ILE A 479 -4.09 -1.42 -15.86
N SER A 480 -4.54 -0.48 -16.70
CA SER A 480 -4.70 0.94 -16.31
C SER A 480 -5.76 1.11 -15.21
N LEU A 481 -6.93 0.46 -15.37
CA LEU A 481 -8.01 0.47 -14.39
C LEU A 481 -7.57 -0.19 -13.07
N ALA A 482 -6.80 -1.27 -13.13
CA ALA A 482 -6.22 -1.89 -11.94
C ALA A 482 -5.25 -0.97 -11.19
N ILE A 483 -4.33 -0.29 -11.89
CA ILE A 483 -3.45 0.71 -11.27
C ILE A 483 -4.28 1.81 -10.58
N LEU A 484 -5.30 2.34 -11.26
CA LEU A 484 -6.21 3.34 -10.68
C LEU A 484 -6.93 2.82 -9.42
N ARG A 485 -7.52 1.62 -9.47
CA ARG A 485 -8.25 1.06 -8.32
C ARG A 485 -7.36 0.71 -7.13
N MET A 486 -6.11 0.27 -7.37
CA MET A 486 -5.12 0.06 -6.30
C MET A 486 -4.71 1.37 -5.63
N LEU A 487 -4.60 2.48 -6.39
CA LEU A 487 -4.35 3.82 -5.85
C LEU A 487 -5.57 4.41 -5.12
N GLU A 488 -6.78 4.25 -5.68
CA GLU A 488 -8.00 4.80 -5.10
C GLU A 488 -8.45 4.08 -3.83
N ARG A 489 -8.41 2.74 -3.80
CA ARG A 489 -8.97 1.92 -2.70
C ARG A 489 -7.90 1.45 -1.73
N GLU A 490 -6.93 0.68 -2.22
CA GLU A 490 -5.88 0.06 -1.38
C GLU A 490 -4.75 1.02 -0.98
N LYS A 491 -4.73 2.23 -1.57
CA LYS A 491 -3.66 3.25 -1.45
C LYS A 491 -2.26 2.73 -1.79
N ALA A 492 -2.19 1.68 -2.60
CA ALA A 492 -0.96 1.00 -2.96
C ALA A 492 -0.48 1.39 -4.37
N LEU A 493 0.71 1.99 -4.46
CA LEU A 493 1.36 2.26 -5.74
C LEU A 493 1.92 0.95 -6.33
N VAL A 494 1.41 0.55 -7.49
CA VAL A 494 1.82 -0.67 -8.20
C VAL A 494 2.33 -0.33 -9.60
N GLU A 495 3.37 -1.02 -10.06
CA GLU A 495 3.72 -1.00 -11.49
C GLU A 495 2.75 -1.90 -12.28
N GLY A 496 2.68 -1.78 -13.61
CA GLY A 496 1.77 -2.60 -14.42
C GLY A 496 1.95 -4.11 -14.20
N ALA A 497 3.17 -4.58 -13.93
CA ALA A 497 3.45 -5.96 -13.55
C ALA A 497 2.85 -6.36 -12.19
N GLY A 498 2.79 -5.44 -11.22
CA GLY A 498 2.11 -5.66 -9.94
C GLY A 498 0.59 -5.59 -10.04
N ALA A 499 0.06 -4.80 -10.98
CA ALA A 499 -1.38 -4.64 -11.22
C ALA A 499 -2.05 -5.83 -11.94
N MET A 500 -1.29 -6.78 -12.49
CA MET A 500 -1.82 -7.89 -13.31
C MET A 500 -2.87 -8.74 -12.59
N GLY A 501 -2.60 -9.12 -11.34
CA GLY A 501 -3.55 -9.91 -10.53
C GLY A 501 -4.90 -9.20 -10.38
N PRO A 502 -4.93 -7.97 -9.83
CA PRO A 502 -6.14 -7.17 -9.78
C PRO A 502 -6.79 -6.91 -11.15
N ALA A 503 -6.02 -6.69 -12.22
CA ALA A 503 -6.56 -6.50 -13.58
C ALA A 503 -7.38 -7.69 -14.06
N ALA A 504 -6.87 -8.92 -13.86
CA ALA A 504 -7.59 -10.14 -14.24
C ALA A 504 -8.92 -10.30 -13.47
N LEU A 505 -8.95 -9.91 -12.19
CA LEU A 505 -10.18 -9.95 -11.39
C LEU A 505 -11.19 -8.88 -11.83
N LEU A 506 -10.73 -7.65 -12.04
CA LEU A 506 -11.57 -6.52 -12.46
C LEU A 506 -12.14 -6.69 -13.87
N ALA A 507 -11.41 -7.36 -14.76
CA ALA A 507 -11.88 -7.68 -16.11
C ALA A 507 -12.92 -8.82 -16.15
N GLY A 508 -13.08 -9.59 -15.05
CA GLY A 508 -13.91 -10.80 -15.03
C GLY A 508 -13.28 -12.01 -15.73
N ASN A 509 -12.02 -11.93 -16.18
CA ASN A 509 -11.32 -12.95 -16.98
C ASN A 509 -10.99 -14.26 -16.22
N VAL A 510 -11.53 -14.46 -15.01
CA VAL A 510 -11.26 -15.62 -14.15
C VAL A 510 -12.57 -16.27 -13.72
N GLU A 511 -13.02 -17.25 -14.49
CA GLU A 511 -14.25 -18.01 -14.20
C GLU A 511 -14.15 -18.80 -12.88
N GLY A 512 -15.27 -18.99 -12.20
CA GLY A 512 -15.36 -19.90 -11.05
C GLY A 512 -14.65 -19.41 -9.78
N ILE A 513 -14.37 -18.11 -9.64
CA ILE A 513 -13.80 -17.49 -8.44
C ILE A 513 -14.83 -16.90 -7.45
N SER A 514 -16.12 -16.91 -7.78
CA SER A 514 -17.13 -16.30 -6.90
C SER A 514 -17.20 -17.05 -5.56
N GLY A 515 -17.12 -16.31 -4.45
CA GLY A 515 -17.04 -16.90 -3.09
C GLY A 515 -15.73 -17.62 -2.76
N LYS A 516 -14.69 -17.50 -3.59
CA LYS A 516 -13.42 -18.25 -3.45
C LYS A 516 -12.32 -17.43 -2.81
N LYS A 517 -11.37 -18.09 -2.13
CA LYS A 517 -10.19 -17.42 -1.54
C LYS A 517 -9.13 -17.24 -2.62
N VAL A 518 -8.89 -15.98 -3.02
CA VAL A 518 -7.99 -15.61 -4.12
C VAL A 518 -6.80 -14.79 -3.63
N VAL A 519 -5.59 -15.15 -4.07
CA VAL A 519 -4.34 -14.41 -3.82
C VAL A 519 -3.98 -13.61 -5.07
N CYS A 520 -3.63 -12.33 -4.93
CA CYS A 520 -2.98 -11.56 -6.00
C CYS A 520 -1.54 -11.21 -5.60
N VAL A 521 -0.56 -11.68 -6.37
CA VAL A 521 0.85 -11.36 -6.10
C VAL A 521 1.20 -9.99 -6.71
N LEU A 522 1.04 -8.92 -5.92
CA LEU A 522 1.47 -7.56 -6.27
C LEU A 522 3.01 -7.52 -6.35
N SER A 523 3.58 -7.79 -7.53
CA SER A 523 5.00 -8.14 -7.70
C SER A 523 6.00 -6.98 -7.65
N GLY A 524 5.56 -5.74 -7.85
CA GLY A 524 6.44 -4.57 -7.81
C GLY A 524 5.73 -3.22 -7.91
N GLY A 525 6.40 -2.16 -7.43
CA GLY A 525 5.91 -0.77 -7.36
C GLY A 525 6.77 0.24 -8.12
N ASN A 526 7.77 -0.21 -8.90
CA ASN A 526 8.79 0.65 -9.53
C ASN A 526 8.30 1.35 -10.82
N ILE A 527 7.31 2.23 -10.66
CA ILE A 527 6.66 3.00 -11.73
C ILE A 527 7.08 4.49 -11.67
N ASP A 528 7.31 5.07 -12.85
CA ASP A 528 7.64 6.50 -13.00
C ASP A 528 6.39 7.38 -12.93
N SER A 529 6.49 8.59 -12.38
CA SER A 529 5.35 9.51 -12.19
C SER A 529 4.63 9.88 -13.50
N THR A 530 5.35 9.97 -14.62
CA THR A 530 4.77 10.18 -15.96
C THR A 530 3.91 9.00 -16.39
N ILE A 531 4.33 7.78 -16.04
CA ILE A 531 3.60 6.54 -16.31
C ILE A 531 2.40 6.41 -15.36
N VAL A 532 2.53 6.82 -14.08
CA VAL A 532 1.41 6.91 -13.13
C VAL A 532 0.33 7.85 -13.67
N GLY A 533 0.67 9.08 -14.06
CA GLY A 533 -0.30 10.04 -14.60
C GLY A 533 -1.04 9.49 -15.82
N ARG A 534 -0.31 8.94 -16.80
CA ARG A 534 -0.90 8.31 -17.99
C ARG A 534 -1.76 7.08 -17.65
N SER A 535 -1.41 6.32 -16.61
CA SER A 535 -2.19 5.16 -16.16
C SER A 535 -3.47 5.58 -15.44
N ILE A 536 -3.44 6.67 -14.67
CA ILE A 536 -4.63 7.28 -14.06
C ILE A 536 -5.59 7.77 -15.14
N GLU A 537 -5.10 8.48 -16.16
CA GLU A 537 -5.96 8.97 -17.25
C GLU A 537 -6.59 7.83 -18.05
N LYS A 538 -5.81 6.83 -18.47
CA LYS A 538 -6.35 5.62 -19.11
C LYS A 538 -7.30 4.84 -18.20
N GLY A 539 -7.01 4.79 -16.91
CA GLY A 539 -7.87 4.14 -15.91
C GLY A 539 -9.21 4.86 -15.77
N LEU A 540 -9.22 6.20 -15.77
CA LEU A 540 -10.44 7.00 -15.69
C LEU A 540 -11.28 6.90 -16.97
N VAL A 541 -10.65 6.77 -18.14
CA VAL A 541 -11.37 6.46 -19.41
C VAL A 541 -11.97 5.05 -19.35
N ALA A 542 -11.22 4.06 -18.84
CA ALA A 542 -11.72 2.70 -18.64
C ALA A 542 -12.80 2.59 -17.55
N ASP A 543 -12.86 3.54 -16.62
CA ASP A 543 -13.89 3.68 -15.56
C ASP A 543 -15.08 4.56 -16.01
N HIS A 544 -15.15 4.93 -17.29
CA HIS A 544 -16.15 5.82 -17.90
C HIS A 544 -16.25 7.23 -17.26
N ARG A 545 -15.23 7.66 -16.51
CA ARG A 545 -15.14 8.96 -15.81
C ARG A 545 -14.40 10.04 -16.59
N LEU A 546 -13.74 9.67 -17.68
CA LEU A 546 -13.28 10.59 -18.71
C LEU A 546 -13.70 10.04 -20.07
N VAL A 547 -14.12 10.92 -20.97
CA VAL A 547 -14.32 10.59 -22.39
C VAL A 547 -13.18 11.26 -23.16
N MET A 548 -12.57 10.51 -24.07
CA MET A 548 -11.56 11.02 -25.00
C MET A 548 -12.03 10.68 -26.42
N PHE A 549 -12.14 11.69 -27.25
CA PHE A 549 -12.61 11.58 -28.63
C PHE A 549 -11.74 12.47 -29.53
N GLU A 550 -11.58 12.07 -30.77
CA GLU A 550 -10.80 12.78 -31.79
C GLU A 550 -11.77 13.20 -32.91
N VAL A 551 -11.81 14.49 -33.25
CA VAL A 551 -12.68 15.04 -34.28
C VAL A 551 -11.82 15.73 -35.33
N LEU A 552 -11.97 15.33 -36.59
CA LEU A 552 -11.40 16.08 -37.70
C LEU A 552 -12.29 17.29 -37.97
N LEU A 553 -11.79 18.49 -37.65
CA LEU A 553 -12.46 19.76 -37.89
C LEU A 553 -11.91 20.40 -39.17
N PRO A 554 -12.75 21.00 -40.04
CA PRO A 554 -12.27 21.79 -41.16
C PRO A 554 -11.58 23.06 -40.65
N ASP A 555 -10.44 23.43 -41.24
CA ASP A 555 -9.65 24.60 -40.85
C ASP A 555 -10.31 25.90 -41.33
N ARG A 556 -11.31 26.34 -40.58
CA ARG A 556 -12.04 27.61 -40.76
C ARG A 556 -12.32 28.25 -39.40
N PRO A 557 -12.40 29.60 -39.30
CA PRO A 557 -12.79 30.27 -38.07
C PRO A 557 -14.14 29.75 -37.53
N GLY A 558 -14.26 29.64 -36.20
CA GLY A 558 -15.49 29.24 -35.51
C GLY A 558 -15.58 27.76 -35.11
N CYS A 559 -15.01 26.81 -35.88
CA CYS A 559 -15.25 25.37 -35.65
C CYS A 559 -14.93 24.84 -34.24
N LEU A 560 -13.86 25.32 -33.61
CA LEU A 560 -13.54 24.90 -32.24
C LEU A 560 -14.53 25.48 -31.21
N SER A 561 -15.12 26.65 -31.50
CA SER A 561 -16.17 27.24 -30.67
C SER A 561 -17.47 26.44 -30.77
N GLU A 562 -17.86 26.01 -31.98
CA GLU A 562 -19.01 25.12 -32.21
C GLU A 562 -18.92 23.85 -31.34
N VAL A 563 -17.73 23.24 -31.27
CA VAL A 563 -17.46 22.04 -30.43
C VAL A 563 -17.55 22.34 -28.94
N PHE A 564 -17.03 23.47 -28.47
CA PHE A 564 -17.11 23.85 -27.05
C PHE A 564 -18.53 24.23 -26.62
N GLU A 565 -19.31 24.85 -27.51
CA GLU A 565 -20.72 25.18 -27.30
C GLU A 565 -21.57 23.92 -27.20
N ILE A 566 -21.36 22.93 -28.07
CA ILE A 566 -22.01 21.61 -27.97
C ILE A 566 -21.65 20.92 -26.65
N ALA A 567 -20.37 20.93 -26.26
CA ALA A 567 -19.94 20.35 -24.98
C ALA A 567 -20.60 21.07 -23.77
N GLY A 568 -20.65 22.40 -23.79
CA GLY A 568 -21.31 23.22 -22.78
C GLY A 568 -22.80 22.90 -22.64
N HIS A 569 -23.54 22.79 -23.75
CA HIS A 569 -24.95 22.42 -23.75
C HIS A 569 -25.23 21.01 -23.19
N THR A 570 -24.26 20.09 -23.22
CA THR A 570 -24.36 18.77 -22.56
C THR A 570 -23.93 18.76 -21.09
N GLY A 571 -23.50 19.90 -20.54
CA GLY A 571 -22.95 20.01 -19.18
C GLY A 571 -21.55 19.38 -19.01
N ALA A 572 -20.86 19.07 -20.12
CA ALA A 572 -19.59 18.35 -20.09
C ALA A 572 -18.42 19.26 -19.68
N SER A 573 -17.70 18.88 -18.62
CA SER A 573 -16.48 19.58 -18.19
C SER A 573 -15.27 19.22 -19.06
N ILE A 574 -14.80 20.16 -19.87
CA ILE A 574 -13.64 19.98 -20.75
C ILE A 574 -12.35 20.03 -19.91
N LYS A 575 -11.67 18.89 -19.73
CA LYS A 575 -10.40 18.80 -18.98
C LYS A 575 -9.19 19.29 -19.78
N HIS A 576 -9.11 18.96 -21.06
CA HIS A 576 -7.97 19.22 -21.92
C HIS A 576 -8.40 19.20 -23.39
N VAL A 577 -7.72 19.99 -24.23
CA VAL A 577 -7.92 20.06 -25.67
C VAL A 577 -6.55 20.07 -26.34
N ALA A 578 -6.37 19.22 -27.34
CA ALA A 578 -5.19 19.20 -28.20
C ALA A 578 -5.64 19.36 -29.65
N VAL A 579 -5.02 20.28 -30.39
CA VAL A 579 -5.29 20.53 -31.81
C VAL A 579 -4.05 20.12 -32.60
N VAL A 580 -4.22 19.30 -33.63
CA VAL A 580 -3.14 18.85 -34.52
C VAL A 580 -3.49 19.28 -35.94
N PHE A 581 -2.70 20.20 -36.49
CA PHE A 581 -2.88 20.64 -37.88
C PHE A 581 -2.35 19.56 -38.84
N LEU A 582 -3.27 18.97 -39.60
CA LEU A 582 -2.93 18.04 -40.67
C LEU A 582 -2.47 18.82 -41.91
N MET A 583 -1.17 19.16 -41.96
CA MET A 583 -0.57 19.63 -43.20
C MET A 583 -0.52 18.48 -44.22
N GLU A 584 -1.28 18.60 -45.32
CA GLU A 584 -1.05 17.77 -46.49
C GLU A 584 0.36 18.03 -47.04
N LYS A 585 1.08 16.95 -47.38
CA LYS A 585 2.32 17.06 -48.13
C LYS A 585 2.00 17.23 -49.61
N PHE A 586 2.12 18.48 -50.07
CA PHE A 586 2.44 18.78 -51.47
C PHE A 586 3.86 18.31 -51.81
#